data_AF-A0A3P7XFB7-F1
#
_entry.id   AF-A0A3P7XFB7-F1
#
_cell.length_a   1.000
_cell.length_b   1.000
_cell.length_c   1.000
_cell.angle_alpha   90.00
_cell.angle_beta   90.00
_cell.angle_gamma   90.00
#
_symmetry.space_group_name_H-M   'P 1'
#
loop_
_entity.id
_entity.type
_entity.pdbx_description
1 polymer ?
#
loop_
_entity_poly.entity_id
_entity_poly.type
_entity_poly.pdbx_seq_one_letter_code
_entity_poly.pdbx_strand_id
1 'polypeptide(L)'
;MVTFSEHVVNPAALPVDEPVLAVYWMNTEGGVVYYRETDDASIVNLAHNEVNIQYRYGSKFLVKSVVIITWEGGRPEDSDSDGNLFQLALVIGDSMTFAHIVYSKLNSNDNAVVGYASYSFVEKLMAAEISAKAGFATLNSSYSLPDSATHDAMLLSEKSDIGIPGEWLFRVDEPQVRRFLWSR
;
A
#
# COMPACT_ATOMS: atom_id res chain seq x y z
N MET A 1 13.79 11.46 -2.93
CA MET A 1 13.57 12.45 -1.84
C MET A 1 12.11 12.42 -1.41
N VAL A 2 11.85 11.89 -0.21
CA VAL A 2 10.50 11.88 0.42
C VAL A 2 10.28 13.22 1.10
N THR A 3 9.08 13.81 0.96
CA THR A 3 8.70 15.08 1.61
C THR A 3 7.41 14.89 2.40
N PHE A 4 7.30 15.57 3.55
CA PHE A 4 6.09 15.57 4.36
C PHE A 4 5.22 16.77 3.97
N SER A 5 3.92 16.53 3.84
CA SER A 5 2.92 17.57 3.63
C SER A 5 2.23 17.89 4.95
N GLU A 6 1.96 19.17 5.21
CA GLU A 6 1.09 19.59 6.33
C GLU A 6 -0.40 19.33 6.05
N HIS A 7 -0.74 18.84 4.85
CA HIS A 7 -2.10 18.49 4.49
C HIS A 7 -2.55 17.24 5.27
N VAL A 8 -3.26 17.46 6.37
CA VAL A 8 -3.87 16.40 7.18
C VAL A 8 -5.04 15.82 6.39
N VAL A 9 -4.92 14.56 5.97
CA VAL A 9 -6.01 13.82 5.34
C VAL A 9 -6.59 12.87 6.37
N ASN A 10 -7.90 12.98 6.61
CA ASN A 10 -8.61 12.08 7.52
C ASN A 10 -8.85 10.71 6.85
N PRO A 11 -8.76 9.61 7.63
CA PRO A 11 -9.11 8.28 7.14
C PRO A 11 -10.47 8.26 6.45
N ALA A 12 -10.52 7.70 5.24
CA ALA A 12 -11.73 7.59 4.45
C ALA A 12 -11.74 6.27 3.69
N ALA A 13 -12.93 5.71 3.48
CA ALA A 13 -13.09 4.53 2.64
C ALA A 13 -12.63 4.82 1.20
N LEU A 14 -11.91 3.88 0.60
CA LEU A 14 -11.48 3.97 -0.79
C LEU A 14 -12.67 3.73 -1.74
N PRO A 15 -12.68 4.34 -2.94
CA PRO A 15 -11.68 5.26 -3.50
C PRO A 15 -11.75 6.67 -2.90
N VAL A 16 -10.59 7.33 -2.81
CA VAL A 16 -10.48 8.77 -2.50
C VAL A 16 -10.09 9.56 -3.75
N ASP A 17 -10.24 10.88 -3.70
CA ASP A 17 -10.03 11.77 -4.86
C ASP A 17 -8.55 11.98 -5.25
N GLU A 18 -7.62 11.56 -4.40
CA GLU A 18 -6.18 11.69 -4.61
C GLU A 18 -5.50 10.30 -4.57
N PRO A 19 -4.39 10.10 -5.31
CA PRO A 19 -3.62 8.87 -5.20
C PRO A 19 -3.13 8.66 -3.77
N VAL A 20 -3.46 7.51 -3.18
CA VAL A 20 -3.06 7.16 -1.82
C VAL A 20 -2.63 5.71 -1.74
N LEU A 21 -1.60 5.44 -0.95
CA LEU A 21 -1.25 4.10 -0.47
C LEU A 21 -1.54 4.06 1.02
N ALA A 22 -2.74 3.58 1.37
CA ALA A 22 -3.21 3.46 2.75
C ALA A 22 -2.65 2.17 3.36
N VAL A 23 -1.57 2.28 4.14
CA VAL A 23 -0.91 1.12 4.76
C VAL A 23 -1.67 0.65 6.00
N TYR A 24 -2.02 1.55 6.91
CA TYR A 24 -2.87 1.24 8.08
C TYR A 24 -3.55 2.53 8.54
N TRP A 25 -4.45 3.04 7.70
CA TRP A 25 -4.92 4.41 7.80
C TRP A 25 -6.10 4.52 8.77
N MET A 26 -5.81 5.04 9.96
CA MET A 26 -6.78 5.34 11.03
C MET A 26 -6.28 6.55 11.83
N ASN A 27 -7.14 7.13 12.66
CA ASN A 27 -6.71 8.14 13.62
C ASN A 27 -5.80 7.47 14.65
N THR A 28 -4.64 8.08 14.94
CA THR A 28 -3.58 7.43 15.70
C THR A 28 -2.82 8.43 16.55
N GLU A 29 -2.54 8.05 17.79
CA GLU A 29 -1.66 8.79 18.71
C GLU A 29 -0.41 8.00 19.06
N GLY A 30 0.59 8.68 19.60
CA GLY A 30 1.78 8.06 20.22
C GLY A 30 2.76 7.36 19.26
N GLY A 31 2.51 7.41 17.95
CA GLY A 31 3.36 6.78 16.93
C GLY A 31 4.54 7.65 16.49
N VAL A 32 5.64 7.00 16.13
CA VAL A 32 6.80 7.60 15.47
C VAL A 32 6.93 7.01 14.07
N VAL A 33 7.23 7.87 13.09
CA VAL A 33 7.43 7.46 11.69
C VAL A 33 8.88 7.69 11.29
N TYR A 34 9.56 6.62 10.91
CA TYR A 34 10.89 6.67 10.32
C TYR A 34 10.81 6.43 8.83
N TYR A 35 11.61 7.13 8.04
CA TYR A 35 11.66 6.94 6.60
C TYR A 35 13.08 7.08 6.09
N ARG A 36 13.41 6.32 5.06
CA ARG A 36 14.67 6.47 4.32
C ARG A 36 14.51 5.94 2.90
N GLU A 37 15.19 6.59 1.96
CA GLU A 37 15.42 6.04 0.63
C GLU A 37 16.82 5.45 0.59
N THR A 38 16.99 4.26 0.00
CA THR A 38 18.28 3.59 -0.10
C THR A 38 18.44 2.88 -1.45
N ASP A 39 19.64 2.96 -1.99
CA ASP A 39 20.14 2.22 -3.16
C ASP A 39 21.22 1.21 -2.75
N ASP A 40 21.30 0.88 -1.46
CA ASP A 40 22.24 -0.12 -0.96
C ASP A 40 22.04 -1.45 -1.68
N ALA A 41 23.12 -1.99 -2.25
CA ALA A 41 23.06 -3.16 -3.11
C ALA A 41 22.44 -4.38 -2.42
N SER A 42 22.61 -4.53 -1.10
CA SER A 42 22.03 -5.66 -0.37
C SER A 42 20.51 -5.55 -0.28
N ILE A 43 19.99 -4.35 0.01
CA ILE A 43 18.55 -4.07 0.11
C ILE A 43 17.90 -4.12 -1.26
N VAL A 44 18.52 -3.52 -2.27
CA VAL A 44 18.06 -3.53 -3.66
C VAL A 44 17.96 -4.95 -4.20
N ASN A 45 18.99 -5.78 -3.97
CA ASN A 45 18.97 -7.18 -4.42
C ASN A 45 17.92 -8.00 -3.67
N LEU A 46 17.73 -7.77 -2.37
CA LEU A 46 16.68 -8.43 -1.59
C LEU A 46 15.29 -8.11 -2.14
N ALA A 47 14.98 -6.82 -2.34
CA ALA A 47 13.71 -6.39 -2.91
C ALA A 47 13.49 -6.91 -4.34
N HIS A 48 14.55 -6.93 -5.15
CA HIS A 48 14.50 -7.47 -6.51
C HIS A 48 14.18 -8.97 -6.50
N ASN A 49 14.81 -9.74 -5.61
CA ASN A 49 14.55 -11.16 -5.47
C ASN A 49 13.12 -11.44 -5.00
N GLU A 50 12.62 -10.69 -4.02
CA GLU A 50 11.25 -10.85 -3.53
C GLU A 50 10.23 -10.61 -4.65
N VAL A 51 10.35 -9.49 -5.36
CA VAL A 51 9.49 -9.21 -6.53
C VAL A 51 9.57 -10.31 -7.58
N ASN A 52 10.76 -10.84 -7.84
CA ASN A 52 10.95 -11.90 -8.84
C ASN A 52 10.39 -13.25 -8.41
N ILE A 53 10.42 -13.61 -7.13
CA ILE A 53 9.80 -14.82 -6.61
C ILE A 53 8.29 -14.79 -6.87
N GLN A 54 7.66 -13.64 -6.63
CA GLN A 54 6.20 -13.50 -6.73
C GLN A 54 5.72 -13.30 -8.17
N TYR A 55 6.40 -12.45 -8.95
CA TYR A 55 5.92 -12.03 -10.28
C TYR A 55 6.70 -12.62 -11.47
N ARG A 56 7.87 -13.23 -11.23
CA ARG A 56 8.70 -13.88 -12.25
C ARG A 56 9.11 -12.99 -13.43
N TYR A 57 9.34 -11.69 -13.19
CA TYR A 57 9.78 -10.76 -14.23
C TYR A 57 11.21 -11.01 -14.72
N GLY A 58 12.05 -11.64 -13.89
CA GLY A 58 13.43 -11.95 -14.22
C GLY A 58 14.23 -10.68 -14.49
N SER A 59 14.92 -10.64 -15.63
CA SER A 59 15.76 -9.49 -16.03
C SER A 59 14.99 -8.33 -16.67
N LYS A 60 13.65 -8.42 -16.80
CA LYS A 60 12.82 -7.37 -17.40
C LYS A 60 12.52 -6.19 -16.46
N PHE A 61 12.97 -6.29 -15.22
CA PHE A 61 12.74 -5.33 -14.16
C PHE A 61 14.04 -5.19 -13.38
N LEU A 62 14.47 -3.97 -13.10
CA LEU A 62 15.63 -3.71 -12.24
C LEU A 62 15.22 -2.75 -11.14
N VAL A 63 15.46 -3.14 -9.88
CA VAL A 63 15.25 -2.25 -8.73
C VAL A 63 16.35 -1.20 -8.71
N LYS A 64 15.96 0.07 -8.61
CA LYS A 64 16.88 1.22 -8.54
C LYS A 64 17.08 1.71 -7.11
N SER A 65 15.99 1.83 -6.37
CA SER A 65 16.01 2.24 -4.97
C SER A 65 14.81 1.66 -4.23
N VAL A 66 14.88 1.67 -2.91
CA VAL A 66 13.79 1.29 -2.03
C VAL A 66 13.55 2.42 -1.04
N VAL A 67 12.31 2.91 -0.97
CA VAL A 67 11.87 3.80 0.11
C VAL A 67 11.26 2.94 1.21
N ILE A 68 11.87 2.97 2.39
CA ILE A 68 11.41 2.22 3.56
C ILE A 68 10.78 3.21 4.52
N ILE A 69 9.53 2.96 4.90
CA ILE A 69 8.78 3.74 5.90
C ILE A 69 8.36 2.78 7.01
N THR A 70 8.61 3.17 8.26
CA THR A 70 8.33 2.37 9.46
C THR A 70 7.48 3.18 10.41
N TRP A 71 6.35 2.63 10.81
CA TRP A 71 5.49 3.17 11.84
C TRP A 71 5.66 2.32 13.10
N GLU A 72 6.03 2.96 14.20
CA GLU A 72 6.28 2.30 15.48
C GLU A 72 5.50 3.00 16.59
N GLY A 73 4.78 2.22 17.40
CA GLY A 73 4.15 2.70 18.62
C GLY A 73 2.76 3.33 18.45
N GLY A 74 2.28 3.50 17.22
CA GLY A 74 0.99 4.13 16.94
C GLY A 74 -0.19 3.25 17.34
N ARG A 75 -1.19 3.82 18.02
CA ARG A 75 -2.43 3.17 18.44
C ARG A 75 -3.62 4.12 18.27
N PRO A 76 -4.88 3.62 18.27
CA PRO A 76 -6.06 4.49 18.26
C PRO A 76 -6.05 5.50 19.41
N GLU A 77 -6.64 6.67 19.19
CA GLU A 77 -6.86 7.68 20.23
C GLU A 77 -7.63 7.07 21.40
N ASP A 78 -7.30 7.49 22.63
CA ASP A 78 -7.88 6.99 23.87
C ASP A 78 -7.76 5.46 24.10
N SER A 79 -6.81 4.79 23.42
CA SER A 79 -6.53 3.37 23.60
C SER A 79 -5.41 3.10 24.60
N ASP A 80 -5.65 2.19 25.54
CA ASP A 80 -4.64 1.65 26.48
C ASP A 80 -3.81 0.50 25.89
N SER A 81 -3.96 0.21 24.59
CA SER A 81 -3.25 -0.88 23.92
C SER A 81 -1.77 -0.57 23.68
N ASP A 82 -0.97 -1.63 23.54
CA ASP A 82 0.38 -1.51 22.98
C ASP A 82 0.30 -0.91 21.56
N GLY A 83 1.31 -0.12 21.18
CA GLY A 83 1.40 0.45 19.84
C GLY A 83 1.62 -0.59 18.73
N ASN A 84 1.13 -0.30 17.54
CA ASN A 84 1.34 -1.09 16.33
C ASN A 84 2.77 -0.90 15.78
N LEU A 85 3.26 -1.91 15.08
CA LEU A 85 4.55 -1.90 14.37
C LEU A 85 4.37 -2.50 12.98
N PHE A 86 4.58 -1.66 11.96
CA PHE A 86 4.47 -2.07 10.57
C PHE A 86 5.38 -1.24 9.66
N GLN A 87 5.69 -1.80 8.49
CA GLN A 87 6.60 -1.21 7.53
C GLN A 87 6.04 -1.26 6.11
N LEU A 88 6.41 -0.27 5.31
CA LEU A 88 6.24 -0.25 3.86
C LEU A 88 7.62 -0.12 3.21
N ALA A 89 7.96 -1.07 2.36
CA ALA A 89 9.03 -0.93 1.38
C ALA A 89 8.40 -0.63 0.00
N LEU A 90 8.54 0.62 -0.45
CA LEU A 90 8.21 1.00 -1.82
C LEU A 90 9.43 0.73 -2.71
N VAL A 91 9.33 -0.34 -3.49
CA VAL A 91 10.37 -0.82 -4.40
C VAL A 91 10.24 -0.09 -5.72
N ILE A 92 11.20 0.80 -6.01
CA ILE A 92 11.19 1.65 -7.20
C ILE A 92 12.14 1.03 -8.23
N GLY A 93 11.59 0.58 -9.34
CA GLY A 93 12.38 0.04 -10.44
C GLY A 93 12.60 1.01 -11.59
N ASP A 94 13.14 0.46 -12.67
CA ASP A 94 13.31 1.14 -13.95
C ASP A 94 12.00 1.37 -14.70
N SER A 95 11.05 0.45 -14.57
CA SER A 95 9.81 0.39 -15.34
C SER A 95 8.57 0.10 -14.50
N MET A 96 8.74 -0.39 -13.27
CA MET A 96 7.65 -0.86 -12.40
C MET A 96 7.87 -0.39 -10.96
N THR A 97 6.80 -0.30 -10.17
CA THR A 97 6.86 0.07 -8.76
C THR A 97 6.00 -0.88 -7.93
N PHE A 98 6.55 -1.36 -6.81
CA PHE A 98 5.86 -2.29 -5.92
C PHE A 98 5.78 -1.74 -4.49
N ALA A 99 4.68 -2.01 -3.83
CA ALA A 99 4.49 -1.76 -2.40
C ALA A 99 4.54 -3.10 -1.67
N HIS A 100 5.57 -3.29 -0.85
CA HIS A 100 5.70 -4.43 0.06
C HIS A 100 5.39 -3.96 1.47
N ILE A 101 4.25 -4.38 2.01
CA ILE A 101 3.81 -4.06 3.35
C ILE A 101 4.12 -5.24 4.27
N VAL A 102 4.68 -4.95 5.43
CA VAL A 102 5.00 -5.93 6.47
C VAL A 102 4.36 -5.48 7.78
N TYR A 103 3.34 -6.21 8.22
CA TYR A 103 2.72 -6.05 9.53
C TYR A 103 3.42 -6.93 10.55
N SER A 104 4.35 -6.36 11.31
CA SER A 104 5.08 -7.11 12.35
C SER A 104 4.21 -7.36 13.57
N LYS A 105 3.48 -6.33 14.04
CA LYS A 105 2.61 -6.43 15.22
C LYS A 105 1.45 -5.44 15.09
N LEU A 106 0.22 -5.95 14.99
CA LEU A 106 -1.01 -5.15 15.06
C LEU A 106 -1.76 -5.50 16.36
N ASN A 107 -1.65 -4.64 17.37
CA ASN A 107 -2.25 -4.83 18.69
C ASN A 107 -3.63 -4.18 18.81
N SER A 108 -3.88 -3.14 18.02
CA SER A 108 -5.11 -2.36 18.08
C SER A 108 -5.47 -1.76 16.74
N ASN A 109 -6.76 -1.49 16.58
CA ASN A 109 -7.36 -1.08 15.34
C ASN A 109 -8.61 -0.27 15.63
N ASP A 110 -8.82 0.81 14.86
CA ASP A 110 -10.07 1.55 14.80
C ASP A 110 -10.54 1.65 13.36
N ASN A 111 -10.92 0.50 12.80
CA ASN A 111 -11.38 0.35 11.41
C ASN A 111 -10.39 0.92 10.39
N ALA A 112 -9.10 0.57 10.54
CA ALA A 112 -8.05 1.01 9.65
C ALA A 112 -8.37 0.69 8.19
N VAL A 113 -8.25 1.71 7.35
CA VAL A 113 -8.37 1.57 5.90
C VAL A 113 -7.03 1.11 5.36
N VAL A 114 -7.05 0.02 4.60
CA VAL A 114 -5.85 -0.60 4.03
C VAL A 114 -6.06 -0.89 2.56
N GLY A 115 -5.17 -0.38 1.73
CA GLY A 115 -5.30 -0.46 0.29
C GLY A 115 -4.59 0.65 -0.44
N TYR A 116 -5.00 0.90 -1.67
CA TYR A 116 -4.54 2.04 -2.44
C TYR A 116 -5.62 2.55 -3.39
N ALA A 117 -5.53 3.81 -3.75
CA ALA A 117 -6.25 4.39 -4.87
C ALA A 117 -5.24 5.02 -5.83
N SER A 118 -5.40 4.75 -7.12
CA SER A 118 -4.67 5.40 -8.20
C SER A 118 -5.62 6.27 -9.01
N TYR A 119 -5.11 7.43 -9.43
CA TYR A 119 -5.90 8.44 -10.14
C TYR A 119 -5.27 8.73 -11.50
N SER A 120 -5.91 8.29 -12.57
CA SER A 120 -5.50 8.65 -13.94
C SER A 120 -6.28 9.88 -14.41
N PHE A 121 -5.61 11.04 -14.45
CA PHE A 121 -6.19 12.28 -14.98
C PHE A 121 -6.55 12.17 -16.46
N VAL A 122 -5.75 11.41 -17.23
CA VAL A 122 -6.01 11.16 -18.66
C VAL A 122 -7.26 10.32 -18.83
N GLU A 123 -7.44 9.26 -18.05
CA GLU A 123 -8.67 8.46 -18.10
C GLU A 123 -9.89 9.26 -17.65
N LYS A 124 -9.77 10.17 -16.68
CA LYS A 124 -10.86 11.08 -16.31
C LYS A 124 -11.24 12.02 -17.44
N LEU A 125 -10.27 12.59 -18.16
CA LEU A 125 -10.55 13.48 -19.30
C LEU A 125 -11.23 12.72 -20.43
N MET A 126 -10.74 11.52 -20.75
CA MET A 126 -11.33 10.62 -21.75
C MET A 126 -12.72 10.13 -21.32
N ALA A 127 -12.90 9.78 -20.04
CA ALA A 127 -14.19 9.41 -19.48
C ALA A 127 -15.15 10.60 -19.49
N ALA A 128 -14.74 11.82 -19.16
CA ALA A 128 -15.62 12.99 -19.24
C ALA A 128 -16.16 13.23 -20.66
N GLU A 129 -15.34 13.01 -21.70
CA GLU A 129 -15.78 13.09 -23.10
C GLU A 129 -16.69 11.91 -23.52
N ILE A 130 -16.47 10.71 -22.97
CA ILE A 130 -17.22 9.49 -23.30
C ILE A 130 -18.51 9.34 -22.47
N SER A 131 -18.50 9.76 -21.20
CA SER A 131 -19.61 9.66 -20.23
C SER A 131 -20.79 10.55 -20.62
N ALA A 132 -20.57 11.62 -21.37
CA ALA A 132 -21.65 12.42 -21.98
C ALA A 132 -22.49 11.61 -22.99
N LYS A 133 -21.98 10.46 -23.48
CA LYS A 133 -22.60 9.67 -24.55
C LYS A 133 -22.96 8.23 -24.17
N ALA A 134 -22.40 7.67 -23.09
CA ALA A 134 -22.53 6.22 -22.82
C ALA A 134 -22.67 5.80 -21.34
N GLY A 135 -22.80 6.71 -20.37
CA GLY A 135 -23.03 6.32 -18.96
C GLY A 135 -21.89 5.52 -18.32
N PHE A 136 -20.65 5.74 -18.76
CA PHE A 136 -19.47 5.08 -18.21
C PHE A 136 -19.07 5.73 -16.88
N ALA A 137 -18.91 4.91 -15.84
CA ALA A 137 -18.39 5.33 -14.52
C ALA A 137 -16.89 5.66 -14.63
N THR A 138 -16.45 6.67 -13.88
CA THR A 138 -15.03 7.05 -13.75
C THR A 138 -14.17 5.84 -13.39
N LEU A 139 -13.10 5.62 -14.16
CA LEU A 139 -12.13 4.54 -13.96
C LEU A 139 -11.18 4.85 -12.80
N ASN A 140 -11.73 5.09 -11.60
CA ASN A 140 -10.92 5.13 -10.39
C ASN A 140 -10.52 3.69 -10.09
N SER A 141 -9.22 3.39 -10.09
CA SER A 141 -8.74 2.09 -9.65
C SER A 141 -8.34 2.17 -8.19
N SER A 142 -9.17 1.59 -7.34
CA SER A 142 -8.86 1.39 -5.93
C SER A 142 -8.89 -0.08 -5.60
N TYR A 143 -8.01 -0.46 -4.69
CA TYR A 143 -7.96 -1.78 -4.11
C TYR A 143 -7.95 -1.66 -2.60
N SER A 144 -8.88 -2.35 -1.94
CA SER A 144 -8.86 -2.50 -0.49
C SER A 144 -8.46 -3.92 -0.15
N LEU A 145 -7.62 -4.08 0.88
CA LEU A 145 -7.29 -5.40 1.41
C LEU A 145 -8.52 -6.05 2.05
N PRO A 146 -8.55 -7.39 2.19
CA PRO A 146 -9.57 -8.07 2.97
C PRO A 146 -9.68 -7.44 4.36
N ASP A 147 -10.91 -7.27 4.84
CA ASP A 147 -11.22 -6.74 6.18
C ASP A 147 -10.80 -5.30 6.46
N SER A 148 -10.26 -4.59 5.45
CA SER A 148 -10.05 -3.14 5.49
C SER A 148 -11.33 -2.42 5.92
N ALA A 149 -11.17 -1.35 6.70
CA ALA A 149 -12.27 -0.55 7.27
C ALA A 149 -13.19 -1.34 8.20
N THR A 150 -12.69 -2.43 8.80
CA THR A 150 -13.40 -3.19 9.84
C THR A 150 -12.50 -3.45 11.04
N HIS A 151 -13.07 -3.93 12.15
CA HIS A 151 -12.30 -4.33 13.33
C HIS A 151 -11.28 -5.45 13.01
N ASP A 152 -11.56 -6.28 12.01
CA ASP A 152 -10.74 -7.43 11.63
C ASP A 152 -9.50 -7.03 10.81
N ALA A 153 -9.28 -5.74 10.52
CA ALA A 153 -8.06 -5.26 9.88
C ALA A 153 -6.79 -5.58 10.68
N MET A 154 -6.89 -5.83 12.00
CA MET A 154 -5.76 -6.34 12.80
C MET A 154 -5.29 -7.73 12.36
N LEU A 155 -6.17 -8.56 11.76
CA LEU A 155 -5.83 -9.90 11.27
C LEU A 155 -4.94 -9.87 10.02
N LEU A 156 -4.66 -8.69 9.46
CA LEU A 156 -3.74 -8.53 8.34
C LEU A 156 -2.31 -8.95 8.69
N SER A 157 -1.93 -8.96 9.97
CA SER A 157 -0.66 -9.52 10.45
C SER A 157 -0.62 -11.05 10.43
N GLU A 158 -1.76 -11.71 10.30
CA GLU A 158 -1.87 -13.17 10.25
C GLU A 158 -2.16 -13.68 8.82
N LYS A 159 -2.62 -12.79 7.94
CA LYS A 159 -2.97 -13.06 6.54
C LYS A 159 -1.85 -12.65 5.60
N SER A 160 -1.91 -13.09 4.34
CA SER A 160 -0.91 -12.78 3.31
C SER A 160 -1.42 -13.06 1.91
N ASP A 161 -0.88 -12.38 0.90
CA ASP A 161 -1.02 -12.71 -0.52
C ASP A 161 0.20 -13.44 -1.12
N ILE A 162 1.36 -13.36 -0.46
CA ILE A 162 2.62 -14.00 -0.88
C ILE A 162 2.98 -15.27 -0.09
N GLY A 163 2.16 -15.64 0.89
CA GLY A 163 2.33 -16.86 1.69
C GLY A 163 3.20 -16.70 2.93
N ILE A 164 3.56 -15.47 3.30
CA ILE A 164 4.27 -15.15 4.54
C ILE A 164 3.34 -14.31 5.43
N PRO A 165 2.89 -14.81 6.60
CA PRO A 165 1.95 -14.10 7.46
C PRO A 165 2.39 -12.66 7.75
N GLY A 166 1.47 -11.71 7.55
CA GLY A 166 1.72 -10.29 7.75
C GLY A 166 2.34 -9.56 6.57
N GLU A 167 2.73 -10.28 5.51
CA GLU A 167 3.34 -9.68 4.33
C GLU A 167 2.40 -9.62 3.14
N TRP A 168 2.44 -8.46 2.50
CA TRP A 168 1.59 -8.13 1.36
C TRP A 168 2.40 -7.44 0.26
N LEU A 169 2.33 -7.91 -1.00
CA LEU A 169 3.13 -7.36 -2.09
C LEU A 169 2.30 -7.01 -3.34
N PHE A 170 2.17 -5.71 -3.60
CA PHE A 170 1.37 -5.21 -4.71
C PHE A 170 2.20 -4.46 -5.74
N ARG A 171 1.86 -4.62 -7.02
CA ARG A 171 2.29 -3.69 -8.06
C ARG A 171 1.37 -2.46 -8.06
N VAL A 172 1.96 -1.26 -8.00
CA VAL A 172 1.24 0.00 -7.80
C VAL A 172 1.40 1.00 -8.96
N ASP A 173 2.16 0.66 -10.00
CA ASP A 173 2.32 1.47 -11.22
C ASP A 173 1.26 1.18 -12.31
N GLU A 174 0.39 0.17 -12.12
CA GLU A 174 -0.67 -0.16 -13.08
C GLU A 174 -2.07 0.27 -12.58
N PRO A 175 -2.97 0.71 -13.48
CA PRO A 175 -4.36 1.00 -13.13
C PRO A 175 -5.19 -0.22 -12.74
N GLN A 176 -4.69 -1.46 -12.89
CA GLN A 176 -5.43 -2.68 -12.53
C GLN A 176 -4.57 -3.60 -11.68
N VAL A 177 -5.12 -4.03 -10.53
CA VAL A 177 -4.48 -5.03 -9.66
C VAL A 177 -4.49 -6.38 -10.37
N ARG A 178 -3.33 -6.99 -10.56
CA ARG A 178 -3.26 -8.44 -10.80
C ARG A 178 -3.14 -9.15 -9.46
N ARG A 179 -4.26 -9.62 -8.91
CA ARG A 179 -4.26 -10.57 -7.78
C ARG A 179 -3.98 -11.97 -8.32
N PHE A 180 -2.99 -12.66 -7.78
CA PHE A 180 -2.91 -14.11 -7.93
C PHE A 180 -3.87 -14.76 -6.94
N LEU A 181 -4.97 -15.30 -7.45
CA LEU A 181 -5.76 -16.27 -6.71
C LEU A 181 -4.97 -17.59 -6.72
N TRP A 182 -4.54 -18.06 -5.55
CA TRP A 182 -4.24 -19.49 -5.40
C TRP A 182 -5.54 -20.25 -5.66
N SER A 183 -5.76 -20.73 -6.88
CA SER A 183 -6.69 -21.83 -7.12
C SER A 183 -6.02 -23.09 -6.58
N ARG A 184 -6.57 -23.63 -5.47
CA ARG A 184 -6.46 -25.07 -5.22
C ARG A 184 -7.26 -25.82 -6.27
#